data_AF-A0A6G3WNK3-F1
#
_entry.id   AF-A0A6G3WNK3-F1
#
_cell.length_a   1.000
_cell.length_b   1.000
_cell.length_c   1.000
_cell.angle_alpha   90.00
_cell.angle_beta   90.00
_cell.angle_gamma   90.00
#
_symmetry.space_group_name_H-M   'P 1'
#
loop_
_entity.id
_entity.type
_entity.pdbx_description
1 polymer ?
#
loop_
_entity_poly.entity_id
_entity_poly.type
_entity_poly.pdbx_seq_one_letter_code
_entity_poly.pdbx_strand_id
1 'polypeptide(L)'
;NEAARELAAALRAEPAPRVVVLGDFNGTFQDGALAPVTSQLRSAQREAGDGLGFTWPAAFPVVRIDDVLVRGMIPRAAWTLPATGSDHLPVAATLSR
;
A
#
# COMPACT_ATOMS: atom_id res chain seq x y z
N ASN A 1 5.59 -13.87 -9.88
CA ASN A 1 4.84 -12.61 -9.94
C ASN A 1 5.53 -11.70 -10.96
N GLU A 2 5.00 -11.63 -12.18
CA GLU A 2 5.54 -10.83 -13.30
C GLU A 2 5.14 -9.35 -13.16
N ALA A 3 3.87 -9.08 -12.87
CA ALA A 3 3.35 -7.74 -12.63
C ALA A 3 4.14 -6.98 -11.53
N ALA A 4 4.51 -7.64 -10.42
CA ALA A 4 5.35 -7.02 -9.40
C ALA A 4 6.74 -6.62 -9.93
N ARG A 5 7.33 -7.39 -10.85
CA ARG A 5 8.63 -7.05 -11.46
C ARG A 5 8.51 -5.89 -12.44
N GLU A 6 7.43 -5.84 -13.21
CA GLU A 6 7.13 -4.74 -14.13
C GLU A 6 6.90 -3.44 -13.38
N LEU A 7 6.07 -3.46 -12.33
CA LEU A 7 5.87 -2.30 -11.46
C LEU A 7 7.19 -1.87 -10.80
N ALA A 8 8.00 -2.81 -10.32
CA ALA A 8 9.30 -2.51 -9.77
C ALA A 8 10.25 -1.86 -10.80
N ALA A 9 10.18 -2.27 -12.07
CA ALA A 9 10.96 -1.66 -13.15
C ALA A 9 10.49 -0.24 -13.47
N ALA A 10 9.17 -0.04 -13.56
CA ALA A 10 8.58 1.28 -13.72
C ALA A 10 8.98 2.23 -12.56
N LEU A 11 8.94 1.74 -11.32
CA LEU A 11 9.37 2.51 -10.15
C LEU A 11 10.84 2.89 -10.14
N ARG A 12 11.72 2.05 -10.70
CA ARG A 12 13.15 2.38 -10.88
C ARG A 12 13.37 3.44 -11.96
N ALA A 13 12.56 3.40 -13.01
CA ALA A 13 12.64 4.34 -14.12
C ALA A 13 11.96 5.69 -13.83
N GLU A 14 11.06 5.74 -12.83
CA GLU A 14 10.28 6.93 -12.46
C GLU A 14 11.15 8.04 -11.84
N PRO A 15 11.35 9.19 -12.52
CA PRO A 15 12.22 10.27 -12.06
C PRO A 15 11.58 11.22 -11.04
N ALA A 16 10.26 11.14 -10.82
CA ALA A 16 9.58 12.06 -9.91
C ALA A 16 10.17 11.97 -8.49
N PRO A 17 10.46 13.10 -7.84
CA PRO A 17 11.00 13.10 -6.47
C PRO A 17 9.96 12.62 -5.45
N ARG A 18 8.68 12.55 -5.83
CA ARG A 18 7.56 12.14 -4.99
C ARG A 18 6.68 11.17 -5.77
N VAL A 19 6.50 9.97 -5.24
CA VAL A 19 5.71 8.89 -5.86
C VAL A 19 4.74 8.35 -4.83
N VAL A 20 3.52 8.10 -5.28
CA VAL A 20 2.48 7.37 -4.55
C VAL A 20 2.01 6.23 -5.44
N VAL A 21 2.02 5.01 -4.91
CA VAL A 21 1.40 3.84 -5.53
C VAL A 21 0.28 3.37 -4.59
N LEU A 22 -0.93 3.26 -5.12
CA LEU A 22 -2.10 2.85 -4.37
C LEU A 22 -2.81 1.74 -5.15
N GLY A 23 -3.10 0.63 -4.47
CA GLY A 23 -3.91 -0.44 -5.04
C GLY A 23 -3.92 -1.70 -4.18
N ASP A 24 -4.58 -2.71 -4.72
CA ASP A 24 -4.53 -4.09 -4.25
C ASP A 24 -3.29 -4.80 -4.82
N PHE A 25 -2.40 -5.24 -3.92
CA PHE A 25 -1.17 -5.95 -4.25
C PHE A 25 -1.31 -7.48 -4.20
N ASN A 26 -2.47 -8.01 -3.77
CA ASN A 26 -2.73 -9.44 -3.58
C ASN A 26 -1.69 -10.16 -2.71
N GLY A 27 -1.04 -9.42 -1.82
CA GLY A 27 -0.02 -9.89 -0.91
C GLY A 27 0.29 -8.84 0.13
N THR A 28 0.73 -9.27 1.31
CA THR A 28 1.10 -8.33 2.37
C THR A 28 2.37 -7.55 2.01
N PHE A 29 2.61 -6.40 2.63
CA PHE A 29 3.85 -5.63 2.42
C PHE A 29 5.13 -6.47 2.62
N GLN A 30 5.08 -7.50 3.48
CA GLN A 30 6.21 -8.37 3.80
C GLN A 30 6.28 -9.62 2.90
N ASP A 31 5.39 -9.75 1.92
CA ASP A 31 5.45 -10.84 0.95
C ASP A 31 6.73 -10.75 0.10
N GLY A 32 7.52 -11.82 0.10
CA GLY A 32 8.74 -11.92 -0.69
C GLY A 32 8.51 -11.75 -2.21
N ALA A 33 7.33 -12.11 -2.72
CA ALA A 33 6.97 -11.89 -4.12
C ALA A 33 6.82 -10.39 -4.46
N LEU A 34 6.52 -9.54 -3.47
CA LEU A 34 6.40 -8.09 -3.60
C LEU A 34 7.68 -7.33 -3.22
N ALA A 35 8.69 -8.02 -2.69
CA ALA A 35 9.97 -7.42 -2.28
C ALA A 35 10.62 -6.49 -3.34
N PRO A 36 10.58 -6.79 -4.66
CA PRO A 36 11.09 -5.87 -5.67
C PRO A 36 10.39 -4.50 -5.70
N VAL A 37 9.11 -4.43 -5.31
CA VAL A 37 8.33 -3.19 -5.19
C VAL A 37 8.54 -2.57 -3.81
N THR A 38 8.35 -3.35 -2.74
CA THR A 38 8.35 -2.85 -1.37
C THR A 38 9.73 -2.47 -0.85
N SER A 39 10.82 -2.94 -1.47
CA SER A 39 12.18 -2.44 -1.19
C SER A 39 12.44 -1.01 -1.66
N GLN A 40 11.60 -0.47 -2.56
CA GLN A 40 11.76 0.86 -3.15
C GLN A 40 10.81 1.90 -2.56
N LEU A 41 9.85 1.48 -1.74
CA LEU A 41 8.73 2.27 -1.27
C LEU A 41 8.49 2.03 0.22
N ARG A 42 7.75 2.92 0.86
CA ARG A 42 7.36 2.81 2.27
C ARG A 42 5.84 2.73 2.38
N SER A 43 5.32 1.88 3.26
CA SER A 43 3.86 1.75 3.47
C SER A 43 3.37 2.82 4.44
N ALA A 44 2.34 3.58 4.04
CA ALA A 44 1.73 4.59 4.89
C ALA A 44 1.11 3.95 6.15
N GLN A 45 0.52 2.76 6.06
CA GLN A 45 -0.01 2.05 7.23
C GLN A 45 1.07 1.62 8.19
N ARG A 46 2.23 1.17 7.69
CA ARG A 46 3.33 0.75 8.57
C ARG A 46 4.00 1.92 9.28
N GLU A 47 4.00 3.11 8.67
CA GLU A 47 4.65 4.29 9.23
C GLU A 47 3.72 5.17 10.09
N ALA A 48 2.45 5.29 9.72
CA ALA A 48 1.51 6.22 10.36
C ALA A 48 0.08 5.66 10.44
N GLY A 49 -0.08 4.34 10.46
CA GLY A 49 -1.37 3.68 10.50
C GLY A 49 -2.03 3.68 11.88
N ASP A 50 -3.35 3.80 11.89
CA ASP A 50 -4.19 3.47 13.04
C ASP A 50 -4.58 1.98 13.01
N GLY A 51 -4.37 1.30 14.14
CA GLY A 51 -4.65 -0.13 14.30
C GLY A 51 -3.92 -1.05 13.31
N LEU A 52 -4.46 -2.25 13.14
CA LEU A 52 -3.88 -3.29 12.28
C LEU A 52 -4.02 -2.97 10.78
N GLY A 53 -5.03 -2.17 10.40
CA GLY A 53 -5.24 -1.73 9.02
C GLY A 53 -5.53 -2.85 8.02
N PHE A 54 -6.14 -3.95 8.46
CA PHE A 54 -6.57 -5.04 7.59
C PHE A 54 -7.69 -4.60 6.65
N THR A 55 -7.64 -5.08 5.42
CA THR A 55 -8.51 -4.64 4.33
C THR A 55 -9.36 -5.77 3.78
N TRP A 56 -8.94 -7.03 3.95
CA TRP A 56 -9.61 -8.19 3.39
C TRP A 56 -9.73 -9.37 4.38
N PRO A 57 -10.83 -10.15 4.32
CA PRO A 57 -12.10 -9.81 3.66
C PRO A 57 -12.85 -8.73 4.46
N ALA A 58 -13.58 -7.83 3.80
CA ALA A 58 -14.26 -6.70 4.44
C ALA A 58 -15.23 -7.10 5.56
N ALA A 59 -15.88 -8.26 5.45
CA ALA A 59 -16.81 -8.78 6.45
C ALA A 59 -16.12 -9.18 7.78
N PHE A 60 -14.84 -9.57 7.72
CA PHE A 60 -14.02 -9.89 8.89
C PHE A 60 -12.54 -9.72 8.53
N PRO A 61 -12.00 -8.48 8.56
CA PRO A 61 -10.68 -8.19 8.02
C PRO A 61 -9.57 -8.87 8.84
N VAL A 62 -8.70 -9.61 8.16
CA VAL A 62 -7.58 -10.34 8.80
C VAL A 62 -6.24 -10.13 8.11
N VAL A 63 -6.24 -9.58 6.90
CA VAL A 63 -5.02 -9.30 6.14
C VAL A 63 -5.13 -7.96 5.42
N ARG A 64 -4.00 -7.30 5.24
CA ARG A 64 -3.87 -6.09 4.42
C ARG A 64 -3.20 -6.45 3.11
N ILE A 65 -3.97 -6.38 2.03
CA ILE A 65 -3.47 -6.54 0.66
C ILE A 65 -3.61 -5.26 -0.16
N ASP A 66 -4.39 -4.29 0.33
CA ASP A 66 -4.49 -2.95 -0.23
C ASP A 66 -3.57 -1.99 0.52
N ASP A 67 -2.75 -1.22 -0.19
CA ASP A 67 -1.81 -0.30 0.46
C ASP A 67 -1.61 1.03 -0.28
N VAL A 68 -1.21 2.06 0.49
CA VAL A 68 -0.70 3.33 0.00
C VAL A 68 0.82 3.31 0.23
N LEU A 69 1.57 3.08 -0.84
CA LEU A 69 3.03 3.03 -0.82
C LEU A 69 3.62 4.33 -1.34
N VAL A 70 4.67 4.84 -0.70
CA VAL A 70 5.23 6.16 -1.00
C VAL A 70 6.75 6.17 -1.12
N ARG A 71 7.26 7.11 -1.94
CA ARG A 71 8.67 7.54 -1.99
C ARG A 71 8.71 9.06 -2.04
N GLY A 72 9.54 9.68 -1.22
CA GLY A 72 9.66 11.16 -1.16
C GLY A 72 8.44 11.91 -0.62
N MET A 73 7.50 11.21 0.01
CA MET A 73 6.38 11.77 0.78
C MET A 73 6.47 11.27 2.23
N ILE A 74 5.93 12.04 3.17
CA ILE A 74 5.87 11.68 4.60
C ILE A 74 4.44 11.25 4.94
N PRO A 75 4.19 9.97 5.28
CA PRO A 75 2.91 9.54 5.83
C PRO A 75 2.62 10.23 7.17
N ARG A 76 1.41 10.78 7.32
CA ARG A 76 0.97 11.48 8.54
C ARG A 76 -0.15 10.75 9.26
N ALA A 77 -0.97 10.03 8.51
CA ALA A 77 -2.01 9.15 9.00
C ALA A 77 -2.34 8.12 7.92
N ALA A 78 -2.75 6.93 8.31
CA ALA A 78 -3.33 5.93 7.42
C ALA A 78 -4.43 5.14 8.17
N TRP A 79 -5.53 4.84 7.50
CA TRP A 79 -6.69 4.16 8.08
C TRP A 79 -7.51 3.46 7.00
N THR A 80 -8.41 2.58 7.43
CA THR A 80 -9.44 1.99 6.56
C THR A 80 -10.75 2.76 6.67
N LEU A 81 -11.49 2.81 5.56
CA LEU A 81 -12.81 3.42 5.49
C LEU A 81 -13.90 2.35 5.66
N PRO A 82 -15.14 2.74 5.99
CA PRO A 82 -16.27 1.82 6.03
C PRO A 82 -16.47 1.06 4.72
N ALA A 83 -17.03 -0.16 4.82
CA ALA A 83 -17.30 -1.00 3.66
C ALA A 83 -18.26 -0.32 2.66
N THR A 84 -17.99 -0.49 1.37
CA THR A 84 -18.71 0.16 0.25
C THR A 84 -19.57 -0.81 -0.57
N GLY A 85 -19.64 -2.09 -0.16
CA GLY A 85 -20.21 -3.19 -0.94
C GLY A 85 -19.18 -4.05 -1.68
N SER A 86 -17.91 -3.63 -1.69
CA SER A 86 -16.77 -4.48 -2.04
C SER A 86 -16.45 -5.46 -0.91
N ASP A 87 -15.78 -6.56 -1.26
CA ASP A 87 -15.13 -7.49 -0.33
C ASP A 87 -13.79 -6.96 0.24
N HIS A 88 -13.37 -5.75 -0.15
CA HIS A 88 -12.26 -5.01 0.44
C HIS A 88 -12.75 -3.76 1.18
N LEU A 89 -12.10 -3.43 2.30
CA LEU A 89 -12.21 -2.10 2.91
C LEU A 89 -11.35 -1.10 2.12
N PRO A 90 -11.87 0.08 1.75
CA PRO A 90 -11.04 1.10 1.14
C PRO A 90 -9.97 1.60 2.12
N VAL A 91 -8.81 2.01 1.60
CA VAL A 91 -7.72 2.60 2.39
C VAL A 91 -7.59 4.09 2.11
N ALA A 92 -7.21 4.85 3.14
CA ALA A 92 -6.93 6.27 3.04
C ALA A 92 -5.63 6.61 3.78
N ALA A 93 -4.97 7.69 3.34
CA ALA A 93 -3.81 8.23 4.01
C ALA A 93 -3.73 9.76 3.86
N THR A 94 -3.22 10.42 4.89
CA THR A 94 -2.78 11.82 4.82
C THR A 94 -1.28 11.84 4.60
N LEU A 95 -0.83 12.58 3.59
CA LEU A 95 0.59 12.69 3.22
C LEU A 95 1.03 14.16 3.28
N SER A 96 2.26 14.42 3.73
CA SER A 96 2.92 15.71 3.56
C SER A 96 4.16 15.58 2.68
N ARG A 97 4.66 16.73 2.21
CA ARG A 97 5.98 16.82 1.59
C ARG A 97 7.08 16.68 2.62
#